data_AF-A0A9J7LDT0-F1
#
_entry.id   AF-A0A9J7LDT0-F1
#
_cell.length_a   1.000
_cell.length_b   1.000
_cell.length_c   1.000
_cell.angle_alpha   90.00
_cell.angle_beta   90.00
_cell.angle_gamma   90.00
#
_symmetry.space_group_name_H-M   'P 1'
#
loop_
_entity.id
_entity.type
_entity.pdbx_description
1 polymer ?
#
loop_
_entity_poly.entity_id
_entity_poly.type
_entity_poly.pdbx_seq_one_letter_code
_entity_poly.pdbx_strand_id
1 'polypeptide(L)' 'MGKHFGELYKMRHIITYSISPLEQRAFAGYFSKGFPNMLRRAKNRIFRIFPQFVVGYIIYSWGNSENARSIRKGFEGTTE' A
#
# COMPACT_ATOMS: atom_id res chain seq x y z
N MET A 1 30.13 -14.86 9.50
CA MET A 1 29.34 -14.35 8.37
C MET A 1 29.29 -12.84 8.50
N GLY A 2 29.82 -12.09 7.54
CA GLY A 2 30.06 -10.65 7.62
C GLY A 2 28.88 -9.84 8.17
N LYS A 3 29.11 -9.19 9.31
CA LYS A 3 28.16 -8.27 9.97
C LYS A 3 28.63 -6.82 9.92
N HIS A 4 29.86 -6.58 9.47
CA HIS A 4 30.52 -5.28 9.50
C HIS A 4 31.06 -4.90 8.12
N PHE A 5 31.18 -3.59 7.89
CA PHE A 5 31.83 -3.04 6.70
C PHE A 5 33.25 -3.60 6.58
N GLY A 6 33.61 -4.07 5.39
CA GLY A 6 34.88 -4.74 5.10
C GLY A 6 34.75 -6.26 4.93
N GLU A 7 33.77 -6.92 5.56
CA GLU A 7 33.57 -8.38 5.50
C GLU A 7 32.25 -8.82 4.84
N LEU A 8 31.52 -7.88 4.23
CA LEU A 8 30.16 -8.12 3.72
C LEU A 8 30.13 -9.07 2.53
N TYR A 9 30.84 -8.73 1.46
CA TYR A 9 30.77 -9.46 0.19
C TYR A 9 31.98 -9.13 -0.70
N LYS A 10 32.40 -10.07 -1.55
CA LYS A 10 33.47 -9.86 -2.53
C LYS A 10 32.89 -9.30 -3.84
N MET A 11 32.87 -7.96 -3.99
CA MET A 11 32.56 -7.28 -5.25
C MET A 11 33.83 -6.96 -6.04
N ARG A 12 33.79 -7.06 -7.37
CA ARG A 12 34.90 -6.69 -8.26
C ARG A 12 34.38 -5.87 -9.44
N HIS A 13 35.12 -4.84 -9.83
CA HIS A 13 34.90 -4.04 -11.05
C HIS A 13 33.52 -3.35 -11.15
N ILE A 14 33.04 -2.75 -10.06
CA ILE A 14 31.83 -1.89 -10.06
C ILE A 14 32.26 -0.45 -9.80
N ILE A 15 31.96 0.46 -10.72
CA ILE A 15 32.24 1.89 -10.58
C ILE A 15 30.91 2.62 -10.37
N THR A 16 30.82 3.38 -9.28
CA THR A 16 29.64 4.18 -8.93
C THR A 16 30.00 5.66 -8.90
N TYR A 17 29.16 6.49 -9.51
CA TYR A 17 29.32 7.94 -9.52
C TYR A 17 28.30 8.60 -8.60
N SER A 18 28.74 9.64 -7.88
CA SER A 18 27.89 10.44 -7.00
C SER A 18 28.22 11.91 -7.15
N ILE A 19 27.22 12.77 -6.97
CA ILE A 19 27.37 14.23 -6.97
C ILE A 19 27.13 14.73 -5.54
N SER A 20 27.85 15.79 -5.13
CA SER A 20 27.68 16.40 -3.81
C SER A 20 26.23 16.85 -3.57
N PRO A 21 25.65 16.66 -2.37
CA PRO A 21 24.28 17.08 -2.06
C PRO A 21 24.04 18.59 -2.26
N LEU A 22 25.06 19.42 -2.08
CA LEU A 22 24.98 20.88 -2.25
C LEU A 22 24.78 21.28 -3.72
N GLU A 23 25.16 20.40 -4.65
CA GLU A 23 25.02 20.59 -6.10
C GLU A 23 23.73 19.97 -6.64
N GLN A 24 22.99 19.23 -5.80
CA GLN A 24 21.77 18.53 -6.20
C GLN A 24 20.52 19.29 -5.78
N ARG A 25 19.44 19.12 -6.55
CA ARG A 25 18.10 19.62 -6.18
C ARG A 25 17.41 18.55 -5.35
N ALA A 26 17.01 18.88 -4.11
CA ALA A 26 16.36 17.95 -3.19
C ALA A 26 15.07 17.31 -3.76
N PHE A 27 14.30 18.06 -4.56
CA PHE A 27 13.05 17.60 -5.18
C PHE A 27 13.13 17.57 -6.72
N ALA A 28 14.24 17.06 -7.26
CA ALA A 28 14.40 16.90 -8.69
C ALA A 28 13.29 16.01 -9.29
N GLY A 29 12.58 16.51 -10.32
CA GLY A 29 11.59 15.73 -11.06
C GLY A 29 10.33 15.36 -10.28
N TYR A 30 9.96 16.10 -9.24
CA TYR A 30 8.80 15.79 -8.39
C TYR A 30 7.51 15.55 -9.19
N PHE A 31 7.11 16.49 -10.05
CA PHE A 31 5.89 16.37 -10.86
C PHE A 31 6.08 15.53 -12.11
N SER A 32 7.24 15.61 -12.78
CA SER A 32 7.47 14.93 -14.06
C SER A 32 7.79 13.44 -13.90
N LYS A 33 8.42 13.03 -12.80
CA LYS A 33 8.85 11.65 -12.55
C LYS A 33 8.32 11.10 -11.22
N GLY A 34 8.28 11.90 -10.17
CA GLY A 34 7.83 11.47 -8.84
C GLY A 34 6.35 11.08 -8.84
N PHE A 35 5.48 12.02 -9.20
CA PHE A 35 4.03 11.82 -9.20
C PHE A 35 3.56 10.70 -10.15
N PRO A 36 4.01 10.63 -11.42
CA PRO A 36 3.67 9.49 -12.29
C PRO A 36 4.14 8.15 -11.74
N ASN A 37 5.32 8.09 -11.10
CA ASN A 37 5.79 6.86 -10.48
C ASN A 37 4.97 6.47 -9.24
N MET A 38 4.51 7.44 -8.45
CA MET A 38 3.60 7.19 -7.33
C MET A 38 2.29 6.56 -7.83
N LEU A 39 1.67 7.14 -8.86
CA LEU A 39 0.45 6.60 -9.46
C LEU A 39 0.68 5.20 -10.04
N ARG A 40 1.79 4.97 -10.74
CA ARG A 40 2.17 3.63 -11.22
C ARG A 40 2.27 2.62 -10.08
N ARG A 41 2.90 2.99 -8.96
CA ARG A 41 3.03 2.13 -7.77
C ARG A 41 1.67 1.84 -7.13
N ALA A 42 0.80 2.84 -7.02
CA ALA A 42 -0.55 2.70 -6.46
C ALA A 42 -1.40 1.74 -7.33
N LYS A 43 -1.42 1.97 -8.66
CA LYS A 43 -2.16 1.13 -9.61
C LYS A 43 -1.71 -0.34 -9.55
N ASN A 44 -0.42 -0.60 -9.40
CA ASN A 44 0.08 -1.97 -9.32
C ASN A 44 -0.34 -2.72 -8.04
N ARG A 45 -0.75 -2.01 -6.98
CA ARG A 45 -1.15 -2.60 -5.70
C ARG A 45 -2.66 -2.56 -5.47
N ILE A 46 -3.38 -1.64 -6.12
CA ILE A 46 -4.80 -1.41 -5.85
C ILE A 46 -5.63 -2.68 -6.00
N PHE A 47 -5.42 -3.47 -7.05
CA PHE A 47 -6.18 -4.70 -7.28
C PHE A 47 -5.91 -5.82 -6.27
N ARG A 48 -4.78 -5.77 -5.56
CA ARG A 48 -4.46 -6.76 -4.52
C ARG A 48 -5.11 -6.39 -3.19
N ILE A 49 -5.22 -5.10 -2.91
CA ILE A 49 -5.63 -4.57 -1.60
C ILE A 49 -7.12 -4.21 -1.60
N PHE A 50 -7.58 -3.55 -2.65
CA PHE A 50 -8.93 -2.98 -2.75
C PHE A 50 -10.04 -4.02 -2.63
N PRO A 51 -9.98 -5.23 -3.25
CA PRO A 51 -11.06 -6.20 -3.13
C PRO A 51 -11.33 -6.64 -1.69
N GLN A 52 -10.27 -6.77 -0.87
CA GLN A 52 -10.40 -7.18 0.54
C GLN A 52 -11.13 -6.10 1.36
N PHE A 53 -10.80 -4.83 1.12
CA PHE A 53 -11.51 -3.72 1.75
C PHE A 53 -12.97 -3.61 1.30
N VAL A 54 -13.25 -3.83 0.01
CA VAL A 54 -14.63 -3.83 -0.50
C VAL A 54 -15.46 -4.92 0.15
N VAL A 55 -14.94 -6.15 0.20
CA VAL A 55 -15.64 -7.28 0.86
C VAL A 55 -15.89 -6.97 2.34
N GLY A 56 -14.87 -6.48 3.05
CA GLY A 56 -15.01 -6.10 4.46
C GLY A 56 -16.08 -5.03 4.68
N TYR A 57 -16.13 -4.02 3.81
CA TYR A 57 -17.12 -2.95 3.88
C TYR A 57 -18.55 -3.46 3.61
N ILE A 58 -18.72 -4.37 2.65
CA ILE A 58 -20.02 -4.98 2.37
C ILE A 58 -20.52 -5.76 3.59
N ILE A 59 -19.68 -6.60 4.18
CA ILE A 59 -20.04 -7.38 5.39
C ILE A 59 -20.40 -6.44 6.54
N TYR A 60 -19.62 -5.39 6.75
CA TYR A 60 -19.88 -4.39 7.78
C TYR A 60 -21.24 -3.69 7.58
N SER A 61 -21.51 -3.22 6.36
CA SER A 61 -22.76 -2.52 6.06
C SER A 61 -23.96 -3.44 6.20
N TRP A 62 -23.86 -4.68 5.71
CA TRP A 62 -24.90 -5.68 5.86
C TRP A 62 -25.16 -6.00 7.33
N GLY A 63 -24.11 -6.30 8.09
CA GLY A 63 -24.22 -6.68 9.50
C GLY A 63 -24.88 -5.58 10.35
N ASN A 64 -24.55 -4.31 10.08
CA ASN A 64 -25.21 -3.20 10.76
C ASN A 64 -26.69 -3.08 10.38
N SER A 65 -27.02 -3.26 9.10
CA SER A 65 -28.41 -3.18 8.63
C SER A 65 -29.28 -4.31 9.18
N GLU A 66 -28.74 -5.54 9.23
CA GLU A 66 -29.47 -6.70 9.74
C GLU A 66 -29.60 -6.63 11.27
N ASN A 67 -28.57 -6.21 11.99
CA ASN A 67 -28.65 -5.98 13.43
C ASN A 67 -29.70 -4.90 13.79
N ALA A 68 -29.75 -3.81 13.02
CA ALA A 68 -30.76 -2.77 13.21
C ALA A 68 -32.18 -3.28 12.90
N ARG A 69 -32.33 -4.25 11.98
CA ARG A 69 -33.60 -4.88 11.63
C ARG A 69 -34.05 -5.87 12.71
N SER A 70 -33.14 -6.71 13.21
CA SER A 70 -33.45 -7.79 14.16
C SER A 70 -33.84 -7.30 15.55
N ILE A 71 -33.33 -6.14 15.99
CA ILE A 71 -33.66 -5.54 17.28
C ILE A 71 -35.02 -4.82 17.26
N ARG A 72 -35.62 -4.59 16.08
CA ARG A 72 -36.94 -3.93 16.00
C ARG A 72 -38.04 -4.84 16.55
N LYS A 73 -38.94 -4.26 17.35
CA LYS A 73 -40.14 -4.97 17.83
C LYS A 73 -41.00 -5.39 16.64
N GLY A 74 -41.43 -6.65 16.62
CA GLY A 74 -42.22 -7.24 15.53
C GLY A 74 -41.38 -7.89 14.41
N PHE A 75 -40.07 -8.07 14.62
CA PHE A 75 -39.24 -8.85 13.72
C PHE A 75 -39.56 -10.35 13.84
N GLU A 76 -40.31 -10.88 12.88
CA GLU A 76 -40.36 -12.31 12.60
C GLU A 76 -39.11 -12.64 11.78
N GLY A 77 -38.16 -13.35 12.38
CA GLY A 77 -36.97 -13.81 11.68
C GLY A 77 -37.34 -14.55 10.40
N THR A 78 -36.46 -14.54 9.40
CA THR A 78 -36.64 -15.30 8.17
C THR A 78 -36.94 -16.76 8.52
N THR A 79 -38.20 -17.15 8.33
CA THR A 79 -38.71 -18.52 8.46
C THR A 79 -38.41 -19.23 7.15
N GLU A 80 -37.19 -19.72 7.03
CA GLU A 80 -36.82 -20.80 6.10
C GLU A 80 -36.27 -21.98 6.90
#